data_AF-A0A3C0TLD2-F1
#
_entry.id   AF-A0A3C0TLD2-F1
#
_cell.length_a   1.000
_cell.length_b   1.000
_cell.length_c   1.000
_cell.angle_alpha   90.00
_cell.angle_beta   90.00
_cell.angle_gamma   90.00
#
_symmetry.space_group_name_H-M   'P 1'
#
loop_
_entity.id
_entity.type
_entity.pdbx_description
1 polymer ?
#
loop_
_entity_poly.entity_id
_entity_poly.type
_entity_poly.pdbx_seq_one_letter_code
_entity_poly.pdbx_strand_id
1 'polypeptide(L)'
;MVLVDTSIWIDFLQHPASQHADRLEDLIREHNRATVCGIILQEVLQGIRDRRSYTAAKERLTNLPYLDMNMQVYLEAASLYRSLRAQGITVPSADTSIAALAILNRIPLYTRDRHFGVIAELGGLVLYS
;
A
#
# COMPACT_ATOMS: atom_id res chain seq x y z
N MET A 1 9.97 7.70 -4.26
CA MET A 1 9.31 6.40 -4.12
C MET A 1 7.86 6.63 -3.70
N VAL A 2 6.95 5.70 -4.01
CA VAL A 2 5.52 5.74 -3.70
C VAL A 2 5.11 4.34 -3.24
N LEU A 3 4.54 4.22 -2.04
CA LEU A 3 4.00 2.94 -1.58
C LEU A 3 2.68 2.68 -2.29
N VAL A 4 2.54 1.53 -2.95
CA VAL A 4 1.33 1.23 -3.74
C VAL A 4 0.50 0.19 -3.00
N ASP A 5 -0.69 0.59 -2.56
CA ASP A 5 -1.62 -0.21 -1.79
C ASP A 5 -2.23 -1.38 -2.59
N THR A 6 -2.69 -2.41 -1.87
CA THR A 6 -3.36 -3.59 -2.41
C THR A 6 -4.53 -3.22 -3.32
N SER A 7 -5.33 -2.20 -2.97
CA SER A 7 -6.49 -1.76 -3.78
C SER A 7 -6.11 -1.30 -5.19
N ILE A 8 -4.91 -0.76 -5.39
CA ILE A 8 -4.38 -0.34 -6.69
C ILE A 8 -3.88 -1.54 -7.49
N TRP A 9 -3.16 -2.47 -6.84
CA TRP A 9 -2.69 -3.70 -7.49
C TRP A 9 -3.85 -4.56 -7.98
N ILE A 10 -4.91 -4.69 -7.18
CA ILE A 10 -6.13 -5.40 -7.58
C ILE A 10 -6.75 -4.73 -8.80
N ASP A 11 -6.84 -3.39 -8.82
CA ASP A 11 -7.38 -2.66 -9.97
C ASP A 11 -6.55 -2.92 -11.23
N PHE A 12 -5.23 -2.81 -11.11
CA PHE A 12 -4.30 -3.04 -12.22
C PHE A 12 -4.44 -4.46 -12.80
N LEU A 13 -4.57 -5.48 -11.94
CA LEU A 13 -4.72 -6.87 -12.37
C LEU A 13 -6.09 -7.17 -13.02
N GLN A 14 -7.15 -6.48 -12.60
CA GLN A 14 -8.51 -6.70 -13.10
C GLN A 14 -8.85 -5.81 -14.29
N HIS A 15 -8.35 -4.57 -14.30
CA HIS A 15 -8.67 -3.50 -15.23
C HIS A 15 -7.39 -2.81 -15.70
N PRO A 16 -6.55 -3.48 -16.51
CA PRO A 16 -5.24 -2.95 -16.92
C PRO A 16 -5.32 -1.68 -17.78
N ALA A 17 -6.50 -1.29 -18.24
CA ALA A 17 -6.74 -0.05 -19.00
C ALA A 17 -7.35 1.08 -18.14
N SER A 18 -7.32 0.98 -16.81
CA SER A 18 -7.80 2.04 -15.93
C SER A 18 -6.80 3.18 -15.84
N GLN A 19 -7.26 4.40 -15.56
CA GLN A 19 -6.37 5.54 -15.26
C GLN A 19 -5.43 5.24 -14.09
N HIS A 20 -5.86 4.38 -13.15
CA HIS A 20 -5.01 3.99 -12.04
C HIS A 20 -3.87 3.06 -12.46
N ALA A 21 -4.15 2.17 -13.40
CA ALA A 21 -3.17 1.29 -14.02
C ALA A 21 -2.11 2.09 -14.79
N ASP A 22 -2.51 3.08 -15.59
CA ASP A 22 -1.58 3.93 -16.34
C ASP A 22 -0.60 4.65 -15.42
N ARG A 23 -1.10 5.26 -14.34
CA ARG A 23 -0.24 5.95 -13.36
C ARG A 23 0.69 4.99 -12.62
N LEU A 24 0.25 3.76 -12.36
CA LEU A 24 1.10 2.74 -11.76
C LEU A 24 2.21 2.33 -12.74
N GLU A 25 1.89 2.15 -14.02
CA GLU A 25 2.89 1.87 -15.05
C GLU A 25 3.91 3.01 -15.16
N ASP A 26 3.48 4.26 -15.12
CA ASP A 26 4.38 5.42 -15.11
C ASP A 26 5.33 5.37 -13.92
N LEU A 27 4.84 5.09 -12.70
CA LEU A 27 5.69 4.93 -11.52
C LEU A 27 6.71 3.78 -11.67
N ILE A 28 6.34 2.68 -12.33
CA ILE A 28 7.25 1.56 -12.57
C ILE A 28 8.29 1.94 -13.62
N ARG A 29 7.90 2.63 -14.70
CA ARG A 29 8.79 3.05 -15.80
C ARG A 29 9.75 4.17 -15.37
N GLU A 30 9.29 5.09 -14.54
CA GLU A 30 10.09 6.19 -13.98
C GLU A 30 11.01 5.70 -12.86
N HIS A 31 12.08 4.97 -13.21
CA HIS A 31 13.09 4.50 -12.25
C HIS A 31 12.54 3.61 -11.12
N ASN A 32 11.47 2.83 -11.40
CA ASN A 32 10.90 1.87 -10.46
C ASN A 32 10.49 2.50 -9.12
N ARG A 33 9.81 3.66 -9.18
CA ARG A 33 9.39 4.42 -7.98
C ARG A 33 8.27 3.76 -7.19
N ALA A 34 7.54 2.81 -7.78
CA ALA A 34 6.48 2.04 -7.11
C ALA A 34 7.08 1.03 -6.14
N THR A 35 6.72 1.09 -4.85
CA THR A 35 7.25 0.20 -3.81
C THR A 35 6.15 -0.65 -3.19
N VAL A 36 6.54 -1.79 -2.62
CA VAL A 36 5.65 -2.71 -1.89
C VAL A 36 6.21 -3.06 -0.51
N CYS A 37 5.37 -3.60 0.36
CA CYS A 37 5.76 -4.16 1.65
C CYS A 37 5.16 -5.55 1.85
N GLY A 38 5.51 -6.22 2.94
CA GLY A 38 5.10 -7.59 3.22
C GLY A 38 3.58 -7.79 3.26
N ILE A 39 2.84 -6.87 3.87
CA ILE A 39 1.37 -6.94 3.96
C ILE A 39 0.74 -6.86 2.57
N ILE A 40 1.12 -5.85 1.78
CA ILE A 40 0.60 -5.63 0.42
C ILE A 40 0.95 -6.83 -0.48
N LEU A 41 2.19 -7.31 -0.42
CA LEU A 41 2.61 -8.49 -1.18
C LEU A 41 1.77 -9.71 -0.83
N GLN A 42 1.54 -9.95 0.46
CA GLN A 42 0.71 -11.05 0.94
C GLN A 42 -0.73 -10.92 0.45
N GLU A 43 -1.35 -9.75 0.64
CA GLU A 43 -2.76 -9.51 0.29
C GLU A 43 -3.02 -9.66 -1.22
N VAL A 44 -2.15 -9.12 -2.06
CA VAL A 44 -2.29 -9.24 -3.52
C VAL A 44 -2.13 -10.70 -3.94
N LEU A 45 -1.07 -11.38 -3.48
CA LEU A 45 -0.79 -12.75 -3.91
C LEU A 45 -1.80 -13.76 -3.38
N GLN A 46 -2.29 -13.62 -2.14
CA GLN A 46 -3.28 -14.53 -1.57
C GLN A 46 -4.66 -14.38 -2.24
N GLY A 47 -4.96 -13.20 -2.82
CA GLY A 47 -6.22 -12.94 -3.52
C GLY A 47 -6.32 -13.63 -4.89
N ILE A 48 -5.20 -14.08 -5.46
CA ILE A 48 -5.16 -14.67 -6.80
C ILE A 48 -5.43 -16.17 -6.73
N ARG A 49 -6.48 -16.62 -7.42
CA ARG A 49 -6.96 -18.02 -7.38
C ARG A 49 -6.21 -18.95 -8.31
N ASP A 50 -5.86 -18.48 -9.51
CA ASP A 50 -5.25 -19.33 -10.53
C ASP A 50 -3.71 -19.27 -10.47
N ARG A 51 -3.08 -20.42 -10.69
CA ARG A 51 -1.63 -20.58 -10.53
C ARG A 51 -0.83 -19.73 -11.52
N ARG A 52 -1.35 -19.54 -12.75
CA ARG A 52 -0.63 -18.81 -13.81
C ARG A 52 -0.54 -17.33 -13.47
N SER A 53 -1.67 -16.71 -13.12
CA SER A 53 -1.72 -15.32 -12.67
C SER A 53 -0.94 -15.12 -11.38
N TYR A 54 -0.99 -16.08 -10.44
CA TYR A 54 -0.21 -16.02 -9.22
C TYR A 54 1.29 -15.94 -9.51
N THR A 55 1.81 -16.82 -10.37
CA THR A 55 3.23 -16.83 -10.73
C THR A 55 3.63 -15.52 -11.41
N ALA A 56 2.83 -15.04 -12.37
CA ALA A 56 3.11 -13.79 -13.07
C ALA A 56 3.08 -12.56 -12.16
N ALA A 57 2.11 -12.48 -11.24
CA ALA A 57 2.02 -11.40 -10.27
C ALA A 57 3.17 -11.45 -9.26
N LYS A 58 3.53 -12.65 -8.78
CA LYS A 58 4.67 -12.84 -7.88
C LYS A 58 5.95 -12.33 -8.51
N GLU A 59 6.28 -12.77 -9.72
CA GLU A 59 7.48 -12.33 -10.43
C GLU A 59 7.54 -10.82 -10.59
N ARG A 60 6.41 -10.18 -10.94
CA ARG A 60 6.32 -8.72 -11.08
C ARG A 60 6.54 -8.01 -9.74
N LEU A 61 5.81 -8.39 -8.70
CA LEU A 61 5.84 -7.71 -7.41
C LEU A 61 7.19 -7.87 -6.70
N THR A 62 7.85 -9.03 -6.84
CA THR A 62 9.16 -9.26 -6.20
C THR A 62 10.32 -8.52 -6.87
N ASN A 63 10.11 -7.94 -8.06
CA ASN A 63 11.11 -7.10 -8.75
C ASN A 63 10.97 -5.61 -8.41
N LEU A 64 9.97 -5.23 -7.62
CA LEU A 64 9.79 -3.86 -7.14
C LEU A 64 10.69 -3.59 -5.94
N PRO A 65 11.06 -2.33 -5.65
CA PRO A 65 11.72 -2.01 -4.40
C PRO A 65 10.79 -2.36 -3.22
N TYR A 66 11.37 -3.04 -2.25
CA TYR A 66 10.67 -3.57 -1.10
C TYR A 66 11.02 -2.76 0.16
N LEU A 67 10.00 -2.40 0.93
CA LEU A 67 10.15 -1.73 2.22
C LEU A 67 9.90 -2.71 3.36
N ASP A 68 10.94 -2.95 4.16
CA ASP A 68 10.87 -3.81 5.34
C ASP A 68 9.97 -3.22 6.43
N MET A 69 9.19 -4.10 7.05
CA MET A 69 8.34 -3.78 8.20
C MET A 69 9.02 -4.26 9.47
N ASN A 70 9.82 -3.38 10.09
CA ASN A 70 10.52 -3.69 11.33
C ASN A 70 9.65 -3.38 12.56
N MET A 71 10.18 -3.68 13.75
CA MET A 71 9.48 -3.42 15.02
C MET A 71 9.00 -1.96 15.17
N GLN A 72 9.78 -0.98 14.70
CA GLN A 72 9.42 0.43 14.79
C GLN A 72 8.15 0.74 14.00
N VAL A 73 7.99 0.16 12.81
CA VAL A 73 6.78 0.32 11.98
C VAL A 73 5.54 -0.13 12.75
N TYR A 74 5.61 -1.28 13.43
CA TYR A 74 4.48 -1.80 14.20
C TYR A 74 4.18 -1.00 15.48
N LEU A 75 5.21 -0.46 16.14
CA LEU A 75 5.02 0.43 17.29
C LEU A 75 4.32 1.74 16.87
N GLU A 76 4.74 2.33 15.76
CA GLU A 76 4.08 3.52 15.20
C GLU A 76 2.66 3.22 14.74
N ALA A 77 2.43 2.07 14.10
CA ALA A 77 1.09 1.62 13.71
C ALA A 77 0.14 1.48 14.90
N ALA A 78 0.64 0.96 16.03
CA ALA A 78 -0.12 0.86 17.27
C ALA A 78 -0.44 2.25 17.86
N SER A 79 0.52 3.17 17.84
CA SER A 79 0.33 4.56 18.27
C SER A 79 -0.74 5.26 17.43
N LEU A 80 -0.62 5.17 16.10
CA LEU A 80 -1.57 5.72 15.13
C LEU A 80 -2.98 5.13 15.30
N TYR A 81 -3.08 3.81 15.47
CA TYR A 81 -4.36 3.17 15.72
C TYR A 81 -5.03 3.70 17.00
N ARG A 82 -4.25 3.85 18.09
CA ARG A 82 -4.78 4.37 19.36
C ARG A 82 -5.24 5.82 19.26
N SER A 83 -4.52 6.66 18.51
CA SER A 83 -4.89 8.07 18.35
C SER A 83 -6.17 8.25 17.53
N LEU A 84 -6.37 7.44 16.47
CA LEU A 84 -7.61 7.40 15.70
C LEU A 84 -8.77 6.88 16.55
N ARG A 85 -8.54 5.80 17.31
CA ARG A 85 -9.57 5.21 18.18
C ARG A 85 -10.03 6.15 19.29
N ALA A 86 -9.12 6.95 19.85
CA ALA A 86 -9.47 7.99 20.82
C ALA A 86 -10.44 9.05 20.27
N GLN A 87 -10.50 9.20 18.94
CA GLN A 87 -11.41 10.08 18.22
C GLN A 87 -12.67 9.36 17.71
N GLY A 88 -12.89 8.10 18.11
CA GLY A 88 -14.03 7.30 17.66
C GLY A 88 -13.86 6.67 16.28
N ILE A 89 -12.67 6.73 15.68
CA ILE A 89 -12.39 6.21 14.35
C ILE A 89 -11.71 4.85 14.48
N THR A 90 -12.21 3.84 13.77
CA THR A 90 -11.63 2.51 13.71
C THR A 90 -11.27 2.18 12.27
N VAL A 91 -10.02 1.78 12.06
CA VAL A 91 -9.46 1.34 10.77
C VAL A 91 -8.79 -0.04 10.96
N PRO A 92 -8.66 -0.87 9.92
CA PRO A 92 -7.95 -2.15 10.02
C PRO A 92 -6.50 -1.98 10.48
N SER A 93 -5.99 -2.93 11.29
CA SER A 93 -4.60 -2.89 11.76
C SER A 93 -3.57 -3.03 10.62
N ALA A 94 -3.95 -3.68 9.51
CA ALA A 94 -3.13 -3.76 8.31
C ALA A 94 -2.94 -2.35 7.70
N ASP A 95 -4.03 -1.61 7.53
CA ASP A 95 -4.02 -0.24 7.00
C ASP A 95 -3.20 0.70 7.89
N THR A 96 -3.32 0.61 9.22
CA THR A 96 -2.46 1.43 10.11
C THR A 96 -0.99 1.06 10.01
N SER A 97 -0.67 -0.22 9.75
CA SER A 97 0.71 -0.67 9.56
C SER A 97 1.30 -0.17 8.22
N ILE A 98 0.50 -0.20 7.15
CA ILE A 98 0.87 0.35 5.84
C ILE A 98 1.06 1.87 5.93
N ALA A 99 0.13 2.57 6.59
CA ALA A 99 0.22 4.01 6.77
C ALA A 99 1.44 4.41 7.61
N ALA A 100 1.69 3.73 8.73
CA ALA A 100 2.87 3.98 9.56
C ALA A 100 4.18 3.77 8.78
N LEU A 101 4.25 2.73 7.94
CA LEU A 101 5.41 2.50 7.08
C LEU A 101 5.63 3.68 6.11
N ALA A 102 4.57 4.17 5.46
CA ALA A 102 4.65 5.29 4.54
C ALA A 102 5.08 6.59 5.25
N ILE A 103 4.49 6.88 6.42
CA ILE A 103 4.81 8.05 7.24
C ILE A 103 6.28 8.02 7.68
N LEU A 104 6.76 6.91 8.23
CA LEU A 104 8.15 6.77 8.71
C LEU A 104 9.17 6.96 7.59
N ASN A 105 8.88 6.42 6.40
CA ASN A 105 9.74 6.54 5.24
C ASN A 105 9.55 7.87 4.48
N ARG A 106 8.59 8.71 4.89
CA ARG A 106 8.23 9.99 4.25
C ARG A 106 7.93 9.85 2.76
N ILE A 107 7.18 8.81 2.41
CA ILE A 107 6.74 8.56 1.04
C ILE A 107 5.22 8.60 0.96
N PRO A 108 4.65 9.05 -0.18
CA PRO A 108 3.21 9.04 -0.35
C PRO A 108 2.69 7.60 -0.56
N LEU A 109 1.43 7.39 -0.20
CA LEU A 109 0.69 6.16 -0.44
C LEU A 109 -0.29 6.33 -1.60
N TYR A 110 -0.21 5.46 -2.60
CA TYR A 110 -1.17 5.37 -3.68
C TYR A 110 -2.22 4.30 -3.37
N THR A 111 -3.48 4.72 -3.22
CA THR A 111 -4.58 3.86 -2.77
C THR A 111 -5.93 4.34 -3.31
N ARG A 112 -6.91 3.44 -3.35
CA ARG A 112 -8.34 3.76 -3.53
C ARG A 112 -9.16 3.50 -2.26
N ASP A 113 -8.54 3.01 -1.19
CA ASP A 113 -9.24 2.72 0.06
C ASP A 113 -9.43 4.01 0.87
N ARG A 114 -10.70 4.29 1.17
CA ARG A 114 -11.15 5.44 1.96
C ARG A 114 -10.57 5.46 3.38
N HIS A 115 -10.16 4.32 3.94
CA HIS A 115 -9.54 4.28 5.26
C HIS A 115 -8.28 5.16 5.31
N PHE A 116 -7.46 5.14 4.25
CA PHE A 116 -6.27 5.96 4.17
C PHE A 116 -6.56 7.45 3.99
N GLY A 117 -7.72 7.82 3.42
CA GLY A 117 -8.22 9.20 3.43
C GLY A 117 -8.38 9.73 4.85
N VAL A 118 -9.05 8.95 5.71
CA VAL A 118 -9.23 9.29 7.13
C VAL A 118 -7.88 9.37 7.86
N ILE A 119 -6.95 8.47 7.57
CA ILE A 119 -5.61 8.49 8.15
C ILE A 119 -4.80 9.71 7.66
N ALA A 120 -4.96 10.13 6.41
CA ALA A 120 -4.27 11.31 5.87
C ALA A 120 -4.72 12.61 6.55
N GLU A 121 -6.01 12.75 6.83
CA GLU A 121 -6.55 13.93 7.51
C GLU A 121 -6.06 14.08 8.95
N LEU A 122 -5.79 12.97 9.66
CA LEU A 122 -5.55 12.97 11.11
C LEU A 122 -4.17 12.47 11.54
N GLY A 123 -3.45 11.78 10.65
CA GLY A 123 -2.28 10.96 10.98
C GLY A 123 -1.01 11.31 10.22
N GLY A 124 -1.00 12.37 9.40
CA GLY A 124 0.19 12.82 8.66
C GLY A 124 0.59 11.94 7.47
N LEU A 125 -0.29 11.02 7.05
CA LEU A 125 -0.11 10.26 5.82
C LEU A 125 -0.32 11.17 4.61
N VAL A 126 0.59 11.10 3.64
CA VAL A 126 0.44 11.82 2.36
C VAL A 126 -0.09 10.84 1.31
N LEU A 127 -1.17 11.20 0.62
CA LEU A 127 -1.72 10.40 -0.47
C LEU A 127 -1.11 10.81 -1.81
N TYR A 128 -0.89 9.83 -2.68
CA TYR A 128 -0.47 10.06 -4.06
C TYR A 128 -1.71 10.30 -4.94
N SER A 129 -1.71 11.41 -5.67
CA SER A 129 -2.86 11.92 -6.46
C SER A 129 -2.68 11.78 -7.95
#